data_AF-A0A2X3GWD0-F1
#
_entry.id   AF-A0A2X3GWD0-F1
#
_cell.length_a   1.000
_cell.length_b   1.000
_cell.length_c   1.000
_cell.angle_alpha   90.00
_cell.angle_beta   90.00
_cell.angle_gamma   90.00
#
_symmetry.space_group_name_H-M   'P 1'
#
loop_
_entity.id
_entity.type
_entity.pdbx_description
1 polymer ?
#
loop_
_entity_poly.entity_id
_entity_poly.type
_entity_poly.pdbx_seq_one_letter_code
_entity_poly.pdbx_strand_id
1 'polypeptide(L)'
;MRLPERLLIAHFWHPPHLIPLVEVVPGSATLPHLARQVSDFCAACALEAVVLNRAAPGFVGNRLQFALLREALHIVHSGIASRRWWTR
;
A
#
# COMPACT_ATOMS: atom_id res chain seq x y z
N MET A 1 -23.53 -6.40 -5.19
CA MET A 1 -22.85 -7.46 -4.41
C MET A 1 -23.80 -7.98 -3.35
N ARG A 2 -23.77 -9.28 -3.03
CA ARG A 2 -24.71 -9.91 -2.07
C ARG A 2 -24.25 -9.89 -0.61
N LEU A 3 -22.94 -9.82 -0.35
CA LEU A 3 -22.34 -9.82 1.01
C LEU A 3 -21.22 -8.76 1.10
N PRO A 4 -21.55 -7.46 1.02
CA PRO A 4 -20.55 -6.38 1.04
C PRO A 4 -19.71 -6.35 2.33
N GLU A 5 -20.24 -6.89 3.42
CA GLU A 5 -19.61 -6.95 4.73
C GLU A 5 -18.43 -7.94 4.80
N ARG A 6 -18.31 -8.81 3.80
CA ARG A 6 -17.19 -9.76 3.63
C ARG A 6 -16.14 -9.34 2.62
N LEU A 7 -16.34 -8.20 1.96
CA LEU A 7 -15.41 -7.69 0.96
C LEU A 7 -14.31 -6.88 1.63
N LEU A 8 -13.05 -7.10 1.27
CA LEU A 8 -11.91 -6.24 1.59
C LEU A 8 -10.82 -6.43 0.54
N ILE A 9 -9.80 -5.57 0.55
CA ILE A 9 -8.67 -5.66 -0.37
C ILE A 9 -7.43 -6.08 0.41
N ALA A 10 -6.67 -7.03 -0.11
CA ALA A 10 -5.30 -7.31 0.29
C ALA A 10 -4.38 -6.87 -0.86
N HIS A 11 -3.68 -5.75 -0.68
CA HIS A 11 -2.82 -5.15 -1.70
C HIS A 11 -1.37 -5.56 -1.46
N PHE A 12 -0.86 -6.40 -2.36
CA PHE A 12 0.51 -6.91 -2.31
C PHE A 12 1.46 -5.98 -3.07
N TRP A 13 2.69 -5.87 -2.58
CA TRP A 13 3.75 -5.16 -3.27
C TRP A 13 4.51 -6.06 -4.24
N HIS A 14 4.89 -5.52 -5.39
CA HIS A 14 5.60 -6.28 -6.40
C HIS A 14 7.13 -6.21 -6.21
N PRO A 15 7.86 -7.34 -6.29
CA PRO A 15 7.37 -8.70 -6.41
C PRO A 15 6.96 -9.31 -5.04
N PRO A 16 5.80 -9.98 -4.96
CA PRO A 16 5.17 -10.36 -3.68
C PRO A 16 5.90 -11.46 -2.91
N HIS A 17 6.84 -12.17 -3.54
CA HIS A 17 7.67 -13.19 -2.89
C HIS A 17 8.95 -12.61 -2.27
N LEU A 18 9.30 -11.35 -2.57
CA LEU A 18 10.44 -10.65 -1.96
C LEU A 18 10.00 -9.53 -1.02
N ILE A 19 8.89 -8.86 -1.33
CA ILE A 19 8.36 -7.78 -0.51
C ILE A 19 7.21 -8.34 0.34
N PRO A 20 7.40 -8.55 1.66
CA PRO A 20 6.40 -9.20 2.50
C PRO A 20 5.20 -8.30 2.83
N LEU A 21 5.27 -7.00 2.51
CA LEU A 21 4.27 -6.01 2.86
C LEU A 21 2.94 -6.25 2.14
N VAL A 22 1.85 -6.28 2.92
CA VAL A 22 0.47 -6.34 2.42
C VAL A 22 -0.37 -5.26 3.09
N GLU A 23 -1.02 -4.41 2.31
CA GLU A 23 -1.99 -3.45 2.84
C GLU A 23 -3.38 -4.10 2.86
N VAL A 24 -3.94 -4.31 4.05
CA VAL A 24 -5.30 -4.83 4.24
C VAL A 24 -6.26 -3.65 4.36
N VAL A 25 -7.14 -3.49 3.39
CA VAL A 25 -7.99 -2.31 3.24
C VAL A 25 -9.46 -2.71 3.39
N PRO A 26 -10.11 -2.33 4.51
CA PRO A 26 -11.53 -2.56 4.67
C PRO A 26 -12.34 -1.64 3.74
N GLY A 27 -13.39 -2.19 3.15
CA GLY A 27 -14.49 -1.42 2.57
C GLY A 27 -15.37 -0.79 3.65
N SER A 28 -16.31 0.06 3.24
CA SER A 28 -17.20 0.79 4.17
C SER A 28 -18.14 -0.10 4.97
N ALA A 29 -18.49 -1.28 4.44
CA ALA A 29 -19.37 -2.25 5.09
C ALA A 29 -18.63 -3.42 5.75
N THR A 30 -17.31 -3.53 5.55
CA THR A 30 -16.51 -4.68 6.00
C THR A 30 -16.59 -4.86 7.51
N LEU A 31 -16.87 -6.08 7.97
CA LEU A 31 -16.85 -6.38 9.39
C LEU A 31 -15.42 -6.26 9.94
N PRO A 32 -15.17 -5.50 11.02
CA PRO A 32 -13.82 -5.22 11.51
C PRO A 32 -12.99 -6.46 11.86
N HIS A 33 -13.63 -7.55 12.28
CA HIS A 33 -12.93 -8.80 12.60
C HIS A 33 -12.36 -9.49 11.35
N LEU A 34 -12.93 -9.29 10.16
CA LEU A 34 -12.44 -9.91 8.93
C LEU A 34 -11.10 -9.33 8.49
N ALA A 35 -10.88 -8.03 8.68
CA ALA A 35 -9.59 -7.40 8.39
C ALA A 35 -8.48 -7.97 9.30
N ARG A 36 -8.80 -8.22 10.58
CA ARG A 36 -7.88 -8.90 11.52
C ARG A 36 -7.61 -10.34 11.11
N GLN A 37 -8.64 -11.11 10.75
CA GLN A 37 -8.46 -12.49 10.27
C GLN A 37 -7.56 -12.57 9.04
N VAL A 38 -7.70 -11.64 8.09
CA VAL A 38 -6.80 -11.57 6.92
C VAL A 38 -5.38 -11.18 7.33
N SER A 39 -5.23 -10.25 8.27
CA SER A 39 -3.92 -9.90 8.83
C SER A 39 -3.23 -11.11 9.47
N ASP A 40 -3.97 -11.89 10.27
CA ASP A 40 -3.45 -13.10 10.92
C ASP A 40 -3.08 -14.18 9.90
N PHE A 41 -3.89 -14.33 8.83
CA PHE A 41 -3.59 -15.21 7.71
C PHE A 41 -2.29 -14.80 6.99
N CYS A 42 -2.12 -13.51 6.69
CA CYS A 42 -0.88 -13.00 6.11
C CYS A 42 0.33 -13.30 7.01
N ALA A 43 0.21 -13.07 8.31
CA ALA A 43 1.28 -13.37 9.27
C ALA A 43 1.66 -14.86 9.27
N ALA A 44 0.68 -15.77 9.18
CA ALA A 44 0.93 -17.21 9.07
C ALA A 44 1.67 -17.60 7.77
N CYS A 45 1.57 -16.77 6.72
CA CYS A 45 2.33 -16.92 5.47
C CYS A 45 3.69 -16.19 5.49
N ALA A 46 4.17 -15.74 6.65
CA ALA A 46 5.37 -14.92 6.80
C ALA A 46 5.31 -13.58 6.02
N LEU A 47 4.10 -13.01 5.88
CA LEU A 47 3.87 -11.69 5.31
C LEU A 47 3.61 -10.66 6.41
N GLU A 48 3.91 -9.40 6.11
CA GLU A 48 3.74 -8.26 7.01
C GLU A 48 2.48 -7.47 6.62
N ALA A 49 1.35 -7.79 7.25
CA ALA A 49 0.09 -7.11 6.99
C ALA A 49 -0.06 -5.82 7.80
N VAL A 50 -0.47 -4.75 7.12
CA VAL A 50 -0.86 -3.48 7.74
C VAL A 50 -2.34 -3.23 7.45
N VAL A 51 -3.15 -3.22 8.50
CA VAL A 51 -4.59 -2.93 8.39
C VAL A 51 -4.82 -1.42 8.35
N LEU A 52 -5.44 -0.94 7.27
CA LEU A 52 -5.82 0.46 7.13
C LEU A 52 -7.11 0.74 7.91
N ASN A 53 -7.19 1.91 8.54
CA ASN A 53 -8.39 2.36 9.25
C ASN A 53 -9.58 2.62 8.30
N ARG A 54 -9.30 3.01 7.05
CA ARG A 54 -10.30 3.21 6.00
C ARG A 54 -9.65 3.13 4.62
N ALA A 55 -10.44 2.82 3.60
CA ALA A 55 -10.01 2.93 2.22
C ALA A 55 -9.64 4.37 1.84
N ALA A 56 -8.53 4.53 1.12
CA ALA A 56 -8.11 5.77 0.50
C ALA A 56 -7.58 5.47 -0.91
N PRO A 57 -7.80 6.37 -1.90
CA PRO A 57 -7.21 6.21 -3.22
C PRO A 57 -5.69 6.10 -3.13
N GLY A 58 -5.14 5.04 -3.74
CA GLY A 58 -3.70 4.72 -3.71
C GLY A 58 -3.19 4.17 -2.37
N PHE A 59 -4.07 3.84 -1.42
CA PHE A 59 -3.72 3.31 -0.09
C PHE A 59 -2.64 4.16 0.60
N VAL A 60 -1.80 3.61 1.46
CA VAL A 60 -0.70 4.38 2.08
C VAL A 60 0.52 4.37 1.16
N GLY A 61 0.87 3.18 0.67
CA GLY A 61 2.03 2.92 -0.17
C GLY A 61 2.15 3.82 -1.39
N ASN A 62 1.18 3.72 -2.29
CA ASN A 62 1.25 4.46 -3.55
C ASN A 62 1.15 5.97 -3.29
N ARG A 63 0.42 6.41 -2.25
CA ARG A 63 0.38 7.84 -1.88
C ARG A 63 1.75 8.38 -1.51
N LEU A 64 2.52 7.64 -0.72
CA LEU A 64 3.89 8.01 -0.37
C LEU A 64 4.81 7.98 -1.60
N GLN A 65 4.72 6.93 -2.41
CA GLN A 65 5.50 6.82 -3.65
C GLN A 65 5.25 7.99 -4.61
N PHE A 66 3.98 8.34 -4.85
CA PHE A 66 3.65 9.45 -5.73
C PHE A 66 3.99 10.81 -5.12
N ALA A 67 3.95 10.97 -3.80
CA ALA A 67 4.44 12.18 -3.15
C ALA A 67 5.94 12.36 -3.37
N LEU A 68 6.72 11.30 -3.15
CA LEU A 68 8.16 11.30 -3.39
C LEU A 68 8.49 11.53 -4.87
N LEU A 69 7.75 10.87 -5.77
CA LEU A 69 7.94 11.04 -7.21
C LEU A 69 7.68 12.48 -7.66
N ARG A 70 6.59 13.11 -7.19
CA ARG A 70 6.29 14.51 -7.53
C ARG A 70 7.42 15.44 -7.08
N GLU A 71 7.96 15.23 -5.89
CA GLU A 71 9.08 16.03 -5.40
C GLU A 71 10.37 15.78 -6.20
N ALA A 72 10.68 14.52 -6.51
CA ALA A 72 11.82 14.18 -7.34
C ALA A 72 11.73 14.83 -8.74
N LEU A 73 10.53 14.86 -9.33
CA LEU A 73 10.29 15.55 -10.60
C LEU A 73 10.43 17.06 -10.46
N HIS A 74 9.95 17.65 -9.36
CA HIS A 74 10.10 19.07 -9.08
C HIS A 74 11.57 19.49 -8.96
N ILE A 75 12.38 18.75 -8.20
CA ILE A 75 13.83 19.00 -8.04
C ILE A 75 14.54 19.04 -9.40
N VAL A 76 14.23 18.07 -10.28
CA VAL A 76 14.81 18.02 -11.63
C VAL A 76 14.33 19.19 -12.48
N HIS A 77 13.03 19.49 -12.44
CA HIS A 77 12.44 20.58 -13.23
C HIS A 77 12.97 21.96 -12.82
N SER A 78 13.14 22.19 -11.52
CA SER A 78 13.67 23.42 -10.95
C SER A 78 15.19 23.56 -11.11
N GLY A 79 15.87 22.59 -11.73
CA GLY A 79 17.31 22.61 -11.95
C GLY A 79 18.16 22.42 -10.69
N ILE A 80 17.55 22.00 -9.57
CA ILE A 80 18.24 21.77 -8.29
C ILE A 80 19.20 20.58 -8.42
N ALA A 81 18.79 19.54 -9.14
CA ALA A 81 19.63 18.38 -9.44
C ALA A 81 19.34 17.82 -10.83
N SER A 82 20.37 17.29 -11.50
CA SER A 82 20.16 16.53 -12.74
C SER A 82 19.57 15.15 -12.46
N ARG A 83 18.92 14.50 -13.43
CA ARG A 83 18.44 13.09 -13.28
C ARG A 83 19.51 12.09 -12.83
N ARG A 84 20.80 12.36 -13.09
CA ARG A 84 21.92 11.45 -12.78
C ARG A 84 22.56 11.70 -11.42
N TRP A 85 22.04 12.64 -10.63
CA TRP A 85 22.68 13.06 -9.37
C TRP A 85 22.94 11.90 -8.40
N TRP A 86 22.04 10.92 -8.34
CA TRP A 86 22.15 9.75 -7.46
C TRP A 86 23.09 8.64 -7.97
N THR A 87 23.56 8.73 -9.22
CA THR A 87 24.33 7.68 -9.89
C THR A 87 25.83 7.98 -10.00
N ARG A 88 26.29 9.04 -9.33
CA ARG A 88 27.70 9.33 -9.08
C ARG A 88 27.96 9.23 -7.60
#